data_AF-A0A378RKE9-F1
#
_entry.id   AF-A0A378RKE9-F1
#
_cell.length_a   1.000
_cell.length_b   1.000
_cell.length_c   1.000
_cell.angle_alpha   90.00
_cell.angle_beta   90.00
_cell.angle_gamma   90.00
#
_symmetry.space_group_name_H-M   'P 1'
#
loop_
_entity.id
_entity.type
_entity.pdbx_description
1 polymer ?
#
loop_
_entity_poly.entity_id
_entity_poly.type
_entity_poly.pdbx_seq_one_letter_code
_entity_poly.pdbx_strand_id
1 'polypeptide(L)'
;MDNDKIQKIIESCHFNFLIGSGASRNYLETLSNIETLLTEIDKETQETKSKKWYKILDVSIKYWYYEKCIKGNTKLIDRGFKLDEKKQFEFEETQKNYEDFLQALNVLILKRKNKLLPKEVNIFTTNMDLFLDVTLDRLGLEFNDGFSGKFNQTFDTSNYQKSFFKNSSQYNLSSELPLFNLFKLHGSVTWDKSSDTEIRYNQKCEVLFDLNKIDLPSECLIPLTKEEKDGEKINITPKDYKAIKEECSNLNFDNFIDEPFDQFITEYDKLVMINPTKEKFENTTLRLEYYEQMRMYSNILERENTVLFVTGFSFADEHIKEITKRALNSNPTLLVIVFNYSKSQKKYIEGLFPQLKYKNLYTDLIGFDFNKVVNSVFLNIAESFESSINEKQQVVHITVSDNLKVESKDEESNK
;
A
#
# COMPACT_ATOMS: atom_id res chain seq x y z
N MET A 1 22.65 5.51 0.45
CA MET A 1 22.06 6.86 0.54
C MET A 1 21.78 7.13 2.00
N ASP A 2 22.17 8.30 2.51
CA ASP A 2 21.98 8.65 3.93
C ASP A 2 20.69 9.45 4.14
N ASN A 3 20.28 9.60 5.40
CA ASN A 3 19.06 10.33 5.77
C ASN A 3 19.14 11.81 5.35
N ASP A 4 20.32 12.43 5.38
CA ASP A 4 20.51 13.83 4.95
C ASP A 4 20.18 14.05 3.47
N LYS A 5 20.58 13.12 2.60
CA LYS A 5 20.22 13.17 1.17
C LYS A 5 18.73 12.95 0.96
N ILE A 6 18.14 12.01 1.69
CA ILE A 6 16.69 11.75 1.62
C ILE A 6 15.93 13.00 2.07
N GLN A 7 16.35 13.64 3.17
CA GLN A 7 15.79 14.89 3.66
C GLN A 7 15.85 16.01 2.60
N LYS A 8 16.97 16.19 1.90
CA LYS A 8 17.08 17.20 0.84
C LYS A 8 16.13 16.94 -0.33
N ILE A 9 15.91 15.69 -0.68
CA ILE A 9 14.95 15.29 -1.72
C ILE A 9 13.53 15.58 -1.27
N ILE A 10 13.20 15.20 -0.04
CA ILE A 10 11.96 15.55 0.66
C ILE A 10 11.75 17.07 0.67
N GLU A 11 12.79 17.90 0.78
CA GLU A 11 12.61 19.36 0.74
C GLU A 11 12.35 19.93 -0.68
N SER A 12 12.70 19.21 -1.74
CA SER A 12 12.79 19.76 -3.10
C SER A 12 11.94 19.04 -4.16
N CYS A 13 11.35 17.90 -3.84
CA CYS A 13 10.61 17.07 -4.80
C CYS A 13 9.11 16.89 -4.45
N HIS A 14 8.30 16.55 -5.47
CA HIS A 14 6.97 15.99 -5.26
C HIS A 14 7.07 14.58 -4.65
N PHE A 15 6.37 14.33 -3.55
CA PHE A 15 6.48 13.10 -2.76
C PHE A 15 5.51 12.04 -3.21
N ASN A 16 6.04 10.87 -3.53
CA ASN A 16 5.22 9.73 -3.91
C ASN A 16 5.77 8.45 -3.29
N PHE A 17 4.87 7.54 -2.96
CA PHE A 17 5.17 6.24 -2.38
C PHE A 17 4.50 5.15 -3.19
N LEU A 18 5.22 4.06 -3.45
CA LEU A 18 4.67 2.81 -3.94
C LEU A 18 4.86 1.75 -2.85
N ILE A 19 3.74 1.38 -2.21
CA ILE A 19 3.70 0.47 -1.07
C ILE A 19 3.07 -0.84 -1.52
N GLY A 20 3.86 -1.92 -1.48
CA GLY A 20 3.41 -3.28 -1.81
C GLY A 20 3.14 -4.15 -0.58
N SER A 21 2.78 -5.41 -0.81
CA SER A 21 2.31 -6.34 0.23
C SER A 21 3.38 -6.70 1.24
N GLY A 22 4.65 -6.44 0.91
CA GLY A 22 5.76 -6.52 1.86
C GLY A 22 5.64 -5.54 3.04
N ALA A 23 4.75 -4.54 2.99
CA ALA A 23 4.52 -3.61 4.10
C ALA A 23 3.70 -4.21 5.24
N SER A 24 2.68 -5.02 4.92
CA SER A 24 1.82 -5.70 5.88
C SER A 24 2.20 -7.16 6.13
N ARG A 25 3.28 -7.66 5.50
CA ARG A 25 3.69 -9.08 5.42
C ARG A 25 3.70 -9.87 6.73
N ASN A 26 3.91 -9.19 7.86
CA ASN A 26 3.97 -9.85 9.16
C ASN A 26 2.55 -10.27 9.58
N TYR A 27 1.55 -9.44 9.32
CA TYR A 27 0.16 -9.74 9.62
C TYR A 27 -0.60 -10.39 8.45
N LEU A 28 -0.57 -9.76 7.27
CA LEU A 28 -1.17 -10.24 6.02
C LEU A 28 -0.07 -10.74 5.09
N GLU A 29 -0.10 -12.03 4.73
CA GLU A 29 0.97 -12.65 3.95
C GLU A 29 1.05 -12.07 2.52
N THR A 30 2.21 -12.23 1.87
CA THR A 30 2.38 -11.82 0.46
C THR A 30 1.81 -12.86 -0.50
N LEU A 31 1.55 -12.45 -1.75
CA LEU A 31 0.92 -13.30 -2.78
C LEU A 31 1.67 -14.58 -3.13
N SER A 32 2.93 -14.74 -2.75
CA SER A 32 3.74 -15.92 -3.12
C SER A 32 3.66 -16.22 -4.63
N ASN A 33 3.17 -17.40 -5.03
CA ASN A 33 2.95 -17.80 -6.42
C ASN A 33 1.47 -17.75 -6.86
N ILE A 34 0.57 -17.18 -6.05
CA ILE A 34 -0.87 -17.09 -6.34
C ILE A 34 -1.14 -16.45 -7.69
N GLU A 35 -0.37 -15.43 -8.06
CA GLU A 35 -0.57 -14.76 -9.35
C GLU A 35 -0.38 -15.72 -10.54
N THR A 36 0.62 -16.60 -10.44
CA THR A 36 0.83 -17.65 -11.44
C THR A 36 -0.32 -18.65 -11.43
N LEU A 37 -0.79 -19.05 -10.25
CA LEU A 37 -1.86 -20.05 -10.11
C LEU A 37 -3.19 -19.54 -10.67
N LEU A 38 -3.62 -18.33 -10.31
CA LEU A 38 -4.85 -17.72 -10.83
C LEU A 38 -4.77 -17.48 -12.34
N THR A 39 -3.60 -17.07 -12.84
CA THR A 39 -3.39 -16.94 -14.30
C THR A 39 -3.59 -18.25 -15.05
N GLU A 40 -3.13 -19.38 -14.50
CA GLU A 40 -3.31 -20.68 -15.16
C GLU A 40 -4.76 -21.17 -15.06
N ILE A 41 -5.48 -20.85 -13.96
CA ILE A 41 -6.93 -21.09 -13.83
C ILE A 41 -7.72 -20.39 -14.94
N ASP A 42 -7.41 -19.12 -15.22
CA ASP A 42 -8.14 -18.33 -16.23
C ASP A 42 -8.04 -18.96 -17.63
N LYS A 43 -6.86 -19.48 -17.96
CA LYS A 43 -6.54 -20.11 -19.26
C LYS A 43 -7.16 -21.50 -19.49
N GLU A 44 -7.73 -22.13 -18.46
CA GLU A 44 -8.30 -23.46 -18.61
C GLU A 44 -9.52 -23.49 -19.56
N THR A 45 -9.69 -24.61 -20.25
CA THR A 45 -10.80 -24.80 -21.20
C THR A 45 -12.14 -24.96 -20.48
N GLN A 46 -13.25 -24.62 -21.15
CA GLN A 46 -14.59 -24.82 -20.60
C GLN A 46 -14.88 -26.29 -20.23
N GLU A 47 -14.29 -27.24 -20.96
CA GLU A 47 -14.37 -28.66 -20.62
C GLU A 47 -13.71 -28.95 -19.27
N THR A 48 -12.52 -28.40 -19.01
CA THR A 48 -11.86 -28.53 -17.70
C THR A 48 -12.69 -27.87 -16.59
N LYS A 49 -13.21 -26.65 -16.84
CA LYS A 49 -13.99 -25.88 -15.86
C LYS A 49 -15.27 -26.62 -15.42
N SER A 50 -15.82 -27.49 -16.26
CA SER A 50 -17.00 -28.31 -15.95
C SER A 50 -16.74 -29.49 -15.00
N LYS A 51 -15.47 -29.84 -14.72
CA LYS A 51 -15.13 -31.01 -13.89
C LYS A 51 -15.24 -30.68 -12.40
N LYS A 52 -15.77 -31.61 -11.60
CA LYS A 52 -15.93 -31.42 -10.14
C LYS A 52 -14.61 -31.06 -9.43
N TRP A 53 -13.51 -31.71 -9.81
CA TRP A 53 -12.18 -31.43 -9.24
C TRP A 53 -11.70 -30.00 -9.51
N TYR A 54 -12.14 -29.37 -10.62
CA TYR A 54 -11.75 -28.00 -10.95
C TYR A 54 -12.35 -27.02 -9.94
N LYS A 55 -13.59 -27.25 -9.47
CA LYS A 55 -14.20 -26.44 -8.42
C LYS A 55 -13.34 -26.44 -7.15
N ILE A 56 -12.86 -27.61 -6.73
CA ILE A 56 -11.95 -27.73 -5.57
C ILE A 56 -10.66 -26.97 -5.81
N LEU A 57 -10.07 -27.10 -7.00
CA LEU A 57 -8.85 -26.39 -7.38
C LEU A 57 -9.03 -24.87 -7.31
N ASP A 58 -10.08 -24.34 -7.95
CA ASP A 58 -10.39 -22.90 -8.00
C ASP A 58 -10.62 -22.34 -6.59
N VAL A 59 -11.49 -23.00 -5.81
CA VAL A 59 -11.78 -22.58 -4.43
C VAL A 59 -10.56 -22.70 -3.54
N SER A 60 -9.73 -23.76 -3.65
CA SER A 60 -8.52 -23.88 -2.84
C SER A 60 -7.54 -22.73 -3.07
N ILE A 61 -7.38 -22.30 -4.33
CA ILE A 61 -6.49 -21.20 -4.68
C ILE A 61 -7.06 -19.85 -4.21
N LYS A 62 -8.33 -19.57 -4.51
CA LYS A 62 -9.00 -18.33 -4.09
C LYS A 62 -9.13 -18.23 -2.57
N TYR A 63 -9.46 -19.33 -1.89
CA TYR A 63 -9.57 -19.38 -0.43
C TYR A 63 -8.22 -19.15 0.24
N TRP A 64 -7.12 -19.72 -0.27
CA TRP A 64 -5.80 -19.43 0.27
C TRP A 64 -5.49 -17.94 0.16
N TYR A 65 -5.73 -17.32 -1.00
CA TYR A 65 -5.51 -15.88 -1.18
C TYR A 65 -6.37 -15.06 -0.21
N TYR A 66 -7.65 -15.41 -0.09
CA TYR A 66 -8.56 -14.79 0.86
C TYR A 66 -8.07 -14.92 2.31
N GLU A 67 -7.83 -16.14 2.78
CA GLU A 67 -7.44 -16.45 4.15
C GLU A 67 -6.14 -15.75 4.55
N LYS A 68 -5.16 -15.73 3.64
CA LYS A 68 -3.79 -15.29 3.91
C LYS A 68 -3.57 -13.80 3.71
N CYS A 69 -4.26 -13.20 2.74
CA CYS A 69 -4.01 -11.82 2.33
C CYS A 69 -5.17 -10.86 2.62
N ILE A 70 -6.41 -11.36 2.81
CA ILE A 70 -7.61 -10.52 2.86
C ILE A 70 -8.35 -10.62 4.20
N LYS A 71 -8.56 -11.84 4.71
CA LYS A 71 -9.37 -12.15 5.91
C LYS A 71 -9.01 -11.30 7.13
N GLY A 72 -7.73 -11.02 7.34
CA GLY A 72 -7.24 -10.21 8.46
C GLY A 72 -7.74 -8.75 8.46
N ASN A 73 -8.19 -8.22 7.32
CA ASN A 73 -8.81 -6.89 7.28
C ASN A 73 -10.02 -6.76 8.23
N THR A 74 -10.67 -7.88 8.56
CA THR A 74 -11.79 -7.91 9.51
C THR A 74 -11.42 -7.31 10.85
N LYS A 75 -10.18 -7.52 11.33
CA LYS A 75 -9.72 -6.95 12.61
C LYS A 75 -9.63 -5.42 12.60
N LEU A 76 -9.35 -4.83 11.43
CA LEU A 76 -9.26 -3.38 11.25
C LEU A 76 -10.64 -2.71 11.36
N ILE A 77 -11.71 -3.44 11.01
CA ILE A 77 -13.09 -2.93 10.96
C ILE A 77 -13.86 -3.31 12.22
N ASP A 78 -13.74 -4.56 12.66
CA ASP A 78 -14.39 -5.10 13.85
C ASP A 78 -13.36 -5.41 14.95
N ARG A 79 -13.39 -4.59 16.00
CA ARG A 79 -12.53 -4.78 17.19
C ARG A 79 -12.81 -6.09 17.91
N GLY A 80 -14.03 -6.64 17.79
CA GLY A 80 -14.45 -7.92 18.37
C GLY A 80 -13.86 -9.15 17.68
N PHE A 81 -13.29 -8.99 16.49
CA PHE A 81 -12.62 -10.08 15.78
C PHE A 81 -11.44 -10.62 16.60
N LYS A 82 -11.46 -11.91 16.92
CA LYS A 82 -10.44 -12.56 17.74
C LYS A 82 -9.29 -13.06 16.86
N LEU A 83 -8.07 -12.76 17.28
CA LEU A 83 -6.85 -13.31 16.73
C LEU A 83 -6.19 -14.20 17.78
N ASP A 84 -5.42 -15.18 17.34
CA ASP A 84 -4.48 -15.86 18.24
C ASP A 84 -3.40 -14.89 18.74
N GLU A 85 -2.72 -15.25 19.82
CA GLU A 85 -1.75 -14.37 20.49
C GLU A 85 -0.63 -13.91 19.55
N LYS A 86 -0.15 -14.78 18.65
CA LYS A 86 0.91 -14.46 17.70
C LYS A 86 0.41 -13.47 16.65
N LYS A 87 -0.74 -13.74 16.04
CA LYS A 87 -1.36 -12.86 15.05
C LYS A 87 -1.77 -11.51 15.64
N GLN A 88 -2.18 -11.48 16.90
CA GLN A 88 -2.49 -10.24 17.61
C GLN A 88 -1.25 -9.35 17.75
N PHE A 89 -0.11 -9.92 18.12
CA PHE A 89 1.17 -9.19 18.18
C PHE A 89 1.60 -8.70 16.78
N GLU A 90 1.56 -9.57 15.76
CA GLU A 90 1.87 -9.20 14.36
C GLU A 90 0.96 -8.05 13.86
N PHE A 91 -0.33 -8.07 14.23
CA PHE A 91 -1.30 -7.03 13.91
C PHE A 91 -0.92 -5.69 14.56
N GLU A 92 -0.64 -5.67 15.86
CA GLU A 92 -0.31 -4.47 16.61
C GLU A 92 0.99 -3.82 16.10
N GLU A 93 2.03 -4.62 15.85
CA GLU A 93 3.27 -4.11 15.26
C GLU A 93 3.04 -3.54 13.86
N THR A 94 2.27 -4.23 13.02
CA THR A 94 1.96 -3.76 11.67
C THR A 94 1.17 -2.45 11.74
N GLN A 95 0.12 -2.39 12.57
CA GLN A 95 -0.69 -1.19 12.77
C GLN A 95 0.16 0.00 13.24
N LYS A 96 1.06 -0.24 14.20
CA LYS A 96 1.98 0.80 14.69
C LYS A 96 2.89 1.32 13.58
N ASN A 97 3.42 0.45 12.72
CA ASN A 97 4.27 0.87 11.61
C ASN A 97 3.55 1.81 10.63
N TYR A 98 2.29 1.52 10.27
CA TYR A 98 1.51 2.41 9.40
C TYR A 98 1.17 3.74 10.11
N GLU A 99 0.88 3.70 11.41
CA GLU A 99 0.62 4.91 12.22
C GLU A 99 1.83 5.82 12.28
N ASP A 100 2.97 5.29 12.69
CA ASP A 100 4.25 5.98 12.76
C ASP A 100 4.64 6.55 11.39
N PHE A 101 4.42 5.78 10.32
CA PHE A 101 4.70 6.21 8.95
C PHE A 101 3.88 7.44 8.57
N LEU A 102 2.56 7.39 8.73
CA LEU A 102 1.67 8.47 8.33
C LEU A 102 1.87 9.72 9.21
N GLN A 103 2.15 9.55 10.50
CA GLN A 103 2.54 10.65 11.38
C GLN A 103 3.84 11.30 10.92
N ALA A 104 4.87 10.51 10.61
CA ALA A 104 6.14 11.02 10.09
C ALA A 104 5.92 11.82 8.79
N LEU A 105 5.16 11.28 7.84
CA LEU A 105 4.85 11.98 6.59
C LEU A 105 4.10 13.29 6.83
N ASN A 106 3.14 13.30 7.74
CA ASN A 106 2.39 14.52 8.07
C ASN A 106 3.33 15.61 8.62
N VAL A 107 4.25 15.26 9.51
CA VAL A 107 5.28 16.20 10.01
C VAL A 107 6.15 16.70 8.87
N LEU A 108 6.64 15.82 8.00
CA LEU A 108 7.49 16.18 6.87
C LEU A 108 6.82 17.17 5.92
N ILE A 109 5.55 16.94 5.54
CA ILE A 109 4.80 17.85 4.66
C ILE A 109 4.52 19.19 5.36
N LEU A 110 4.14 19.17 6.64
CA LEU A 110 3.82 20.38 7.40
C LEU A 110 5.04 21.28 7.60
N LYS A 111 6.21 20.67 7.81
CA LYS A 111 7.44 21.36 8.21
C LYS A 111 8.44 21.53 7.09
N ARG A 112 8.20 20.99 5.88
CA ARG A 112 9.10 21.19 4.75
C ARG A 112 9.31 22.69 4.47
N LYS A 113 10.55 23.05 4.17
CA LYS A 113 10.97 24.45 3.99
C LYS A 113 10.39 25.07 2.72
N ASN A 114 10.27 24.27 1.65
CA ASN A 114 9.78 24.75 0.37
C ASN A 114 8.26 24.90 0.39
N LYS A 115 7.79 26.16 0.39
CA LYS A 115 6.37 26.52 0.38
C LYS A 115 5.78 26.62 -1.04
N LEU A 116 6.59 26.45 -2.08
CA LEU A 116 6.13 26.52 -3.48
C LEU A 116 5.52 25.20 -3.97
N LEU A 117 5.91 24.08 -3.35
CA LEU A 117 5.27 22.80 -3.63
C LEU A 117 3.89 22.74 -2.93
N PRO A 118 2.94 21.93 -3.44
CA PRO A 118 1.65 21.67 -2.78
C PRO A 118 1.82 20.67 -1.65
N LYS A 119 1.07 20.79 -0.54
CA LYS A 119 1.23 19.95 0.66
C LYS A 119 0.59 18.58 0.47
N GLU A 120 1.05 17.88 -0.55
CA GLU A 120 0.46 16.63 -1.01
C GLU A 120 1.47 15.49 -0.92
N VAL A 121 0.99 14.31 -0.52
CA VAL A 121 1.69 13.04 -0.69
C VAL A 121 0.79 12.09 -1.45
N ASN A 122 1.33 11.49 -2.51
CA ASN A 122 0.65 10.43 -3.23
C ASN A 122 1.14 9.06 -2.74
N ILE A 123 0.22 8.21 -2.31
CA ILE A 123 0.49 6.84 -1.89
C ILE A 123 -0.20 5.90 -2.87
N PHE A 124 0.58 5.20 -3.66
CA PHE A 124 0.13 4.13 -4.54
C PHE A 124 0.28 2.80 -3.82
N THR A 125 -0.77 2.00 -3.83
CA THR A 125 -0.70 0.64 -3.30
C THR A 125 -1.47 -0.33 -4.17
N THR A 126 -0.91 -1.54 -4.30
CA THR A 126 -1.55 -2.71 -4.89
C THR A 126 -2.15 -3.62 -3.83
N ASN A 127 -2.06 -3.23 -2.55
CA ASN A 127 -2.49 -4.07 -1.45
C ASN A 127 -3.99 -3.95 -1.23
N MET A 128 -4.60 -5.08 -0.90
CA MET A 128 -6.00 -5.15 -0.43
C MET A 128 -6.13 -4.83 1.06
N ASP A 129 -5.02 -4.50 1.74
CA ASP A 129 -5.05 -4.16 3.15
C ASP A 129 -5.66 -2.77 3.39
N LEU A 130 -6.35 -2.62 4.53
CA LEU A 130 -7.01 -1.38 4.94
C LEU A 130 -6.19 -0.56 5.95
N PHE A 131 -4.90 -0.88 6.15
CA PHE A 131 -4.10 -0.19 7.18
C PHE A 131 -3.96 1.30 6.88
N LEU A 132 -3.75 1.67 5.61
CA LEU A 132 -3.65 3.08 5.20
C LEU A 132 -4.97 3.81 5.46
N ASP A 133 -6.09 3.25 4.99
CA ASP A 133 -7.43 3.83 5.04
C ASP A 133 -7.85 4.09 6.50
N VAL A 134 -7.81 3.03 7.33
CA VAL A 134 -8.23 3.09 8.73
C VAL A 134 -7.28 3.97 9.56
N THR A 135 -5.98 3.99 9.24
CA THR A 135 -5.02 4.80 9.99
C THR A 135 -5.10 6.28 9.63
N LEU A 136 -5.29 6.62 8.34
CA LEU A 136 -5.53 8.00 7.91
C LEU A 136 -6.78 8.57 8.60
N ASP A 137 -7.89 7.81 8.60
CA ASP A 137 -9.14 8.19 9.25
C ASP A 137 -8.98 8.33 10.78
N ARG A 138 -8.36 7.33 11.43
CA ARG A 138 -8.11 7.34 12.88
C ARG A 138 -7.23 8.51 13.34
N LEU A 139 -6.23 8.89 12.53
CA LEU A 139 -5.36 10.03 12.82
C LEU A 139 -6.01 11.39 12.49
N GLY A 140 -7.17 11.40 11.82
CA GLY A 140 -7.83 12.62 11.37
C GLY A 140 -7.01 13.38 10.32
N LEU A 141 -6.25 12.65 9.49
CA LEU A 141 -5.48 13.23 8.40
C LEU A 141 -6.39 13.39 7.18
N GLU A 142 -6.34 14.54 6.52
CA GLU A 142 -7.09 14.75 5.28
C GLU A 142 -6.52 13.84 4.19
N PHE A 143 -7.36 12.95 3.66
CA PHE A 143 -6.98 12.05 2.59
C PHE A 143 -8.05 11.95 1.51
N ASN A 144 -7.62 11.53 0.33
CA ASN A 144 -8.46 11.40 -0.85
C ASN A 144 -8.16 10.07 -1.52
N ASP A 145 -9.15 9.19 -1.50
CA ASP A 145 -9.12 7.86 -2.09
C ASP A 145 -9.96 7.76 -3.38
N GLY A 146 -10.35 8.91 -3.93
CA GLY A 146 -11.19 9.02 -5.12
C GLY A 146 -12.69 8.98 -4.82
N PHE A 147 -13.13 8.69 -3.59
CA PHE A 147 -14.54 8.77 -3.22
C PHE A 147 -14.97 10.18 -2.83
N SER A 148 -16.21 10.54 -3.15
CA SER A 148 -16.81 11.79 -2.70
C SER A 148 -18.30 11.63 -2.41
N GLY A 149 -18.81 12.48 -1.53
CA GLY A 149 -20.18 12.39 -1.03
C GLY A 149 -20.19 12.21 0.49
N LYS A 150 -21.35 12.49 1.11
CA LYS A 150 -21.52 12.37 2.57
C LYS A 150 -22.40 11.20 3.00
N PHE A 151 -23.39 10.84 2.17
CA PHE A 151 -24.33 9.75 2.44
C PHE A 151 -24.15 8.61 1.44
N ASN A 152 -24.05 8.97 0.16
CA ASN A 152 -23.72 8.04 -0.92
C ASN A 152 -22.35 8.46 -1.47
N GLN A 153 -21.31 7.73 -1.08
CA GLN A 153 -19.95 7.97 -1.54
C GLN A 153 -19.70 7.21 -2.83
N THR A 154 -19.39 7.94 -3.91
CA THR A 154 -19.12 7.38 -5.23
C THR A 154 -17.69 7.68 -5.67
N PHE A 155 -17.06 6.72 -6.33
CA PHE A 155 -15.70 6.87 -6.85
C PHE A 155 -15.69 7.69 -8.13
N ASP A 156 -14.77 8.65 -8.22
CA ASP A 156 -14.49 9.40 -9.44
C ASP A 156 -13.02 9.87 -9.42
N THR A 157 -12.27 9.57 -10.48
CA THR A 157 -10.85 9.95 -10.55
C THR A 157 -10.61 11.45 -10.61
N SER A 158 -11.61 12.25 -10.99
CA SER A 158 -11.54 13.71 -10.92
C SER A 158 -11.40 14.24 -9.48
N ASN A 159 -11.76 13.43 -8.47
CA ASN A 159 -11.60 13.81 -7.07
C ASN A 159 -10.15 14.00 -6.67
N TYR A 160 -9.19 13.28 -7.26
CA TYR A 160 -7.75 13.38 -6.97
C TYR A 160 -7.11 14.73 -7.32
N GLN A 161 -7.84 15.66 -7.93
CA GLN A 161 -7.36 17.00 -8.32
C GLN A 161 -7.78 18.10 -7.33
N LYS A 162 -8.20 17.74 -6.11
CA LYS A 162 -8.66 18.68 -5.09
C LYS A 162 -7.55 18.99 -4.09
N SER A 163 -7.51 20.23 -3.61
CA SER A 163 -6.63 20.68 -2.52
C SER A 163 -7.46 21.33 -1.40
N PHE A 164 -7.02 21.17 -0.16
CA PHE A 164 -7.76 21.65 1.02
C PHE A 164 -7.05 22.83 1.69
N PHE A 165 -7.84 23.85 2.03
CA PHE A 165 -7.35 25.08 2.66
C PHE A 165 -8.12 25.38 3.93
N LYS A 166 -7.39 25.73 4.99
CA LYS A 166 -7.95 26.29 6.22
C LYS A 166 -7.87 27.81 6.16
N ASN A 167 -9.02 28.46 6.26
CA ASN A 167 -9.13 29.91 6.27
C ASN A 167 -9.34 30.43 7.69
N SER A 168 -8.56 31.44 8.06
CA SER A 168 -8.74 32.18 9.31
C SER A 168 -9.71 33.33 9.11
N SER A 169 -10.84 33.30 9.83
CA SER A 169 -11.85 34.37 9.78
C SER A 169 -11.33 35.71 10.30
N GLN A 170 -10.43 35.69 11.28
CA GLN A 170 -9.92 36.91 11.92
C GLN A 170 -8.80 37.57 11.12
N TYR A 171 -7.97 36.77 10.44
CA TYR A 171 -6.72 37.25 9.84
C TYR A 171 -6.72 37.22 8.30
N ASN A 172 -7.83 36.82 7.66
CA ASN A 172 -7.92 36.59 6.20
C ASN A 172 -6.75 35.77 5.64
N LEU A 173 -6.22 34.87 6.46
CA LEU A 173 -5.08 34.02 6.11
C LEU A 173 -5.61 32.67 5.66
N SER A 174 -5.17 32.21 4.49
CA SER A 174 -5.40 30.83 4.03
C SER A 174 -4.14 30.02 4.19
N SER A 175 -4.26 28.81 4.74
CA SER A 175 -3.16 27.85 4.84
C SER A 175 -3.60 26.52 4.24
N GLU A 176 -2.85 26.05 3.25
CA GLU A 176 -3.01 24.71 2.71
C GLU A 176 -2.81 23.66 3.82
N LEU A 177 -3.69 22.67 3.85
CA LEU A 177 -3.62 21.50 4.72
C LEU A 177 -2.87 20.36 4.03
N PRO A 178 -2.11 19.53 4.77
CA PRO A 178 -1.56 18.29 4.21
C PRO A 178 -2.67 17.40 3.67
N LEU A 179 -2.49 16.91 2.45
CA LEU A 179 -3.41 15.99 1.79
C LEU A 179 -2.69 14.70 1.40
N PHE A 180 -3.26 13.57 1.78
CA PHE A 180 -2.79 12.25 1.38
C PHE A 180 -3.67 11.70 0.25
N ASN A 181 -3.16 11.63 -0.96
CA ASN A 181 -3.87 10.97 -2.07
C ASN A 181 -3.56 9.47 -2.03
N LEU A 182 -4.57 8.63 -1.78
CA LEU A 182 -4.44 7.19 -1.66
C LEU A 182 -4.97 6.49 -2.92
N PHE A 183 -4.07 6.02 -3.76
CA PHE A 183 -4.39 5.29 -4.99
C PHE A 183 -4.40 3.79 -4.74
N LYS A 184 -5.59 3.19 -4.75
CA LYS A 184 -5.82 1.74 -4.63
C LYS A 184 -5.82 1.12 -6.01
N LEU A 185 -4.62 0.83 -6.52
CA LEU A 185 -4.40 0.43 -7.90
C LEU A 185 -5.05 -0.91 -8.27
N HIS A 186 -5.34 -1.82 -7.33
CA HIS A 186 -6.04 -3.08 -7.62
C HIS A 186 -7.48 -3.11 -7.09
N GLY A 187 -8.04 -1.96 -6.73
CA GLY A 187 -9.30 -1.88 -5.99
C GLY A 187 -9.08 -2.09 -4.48
N SER A 188 -10.18 -2.30 -3.76
CA SER A 188 -10.17 -2.48 -2.31
C SER A 188 -11.37 -3.30 -1.86
N VAL A 189 -11.26 -3.96 -0.70
CA VAL A 189 -12.39 -4.64 -0.04
C VAL A 189 -13.51 -3.68 0.38
N THR A 190 -13.22 -2.37 0.42
CA THR A 190 -14.19 -1.30 0.69
C THR A 190 -14.93 -0.84 -0.57
N TRP A 191 -14.68 -1.41 -1.74
CA TRP A 191 -15.38 -1.04 -2.97
C TRP A 191 -16.62 -1.93 -3.16
N ASP A 192 -17.74 -1.32 -3.54
CA ASP A 192 -18.97 -2.02 -3.89
C ASP A 192 -19.41 -1.63 -5.32
N LYS A 193 -19.78 -2.64 -6.09
CA LYS A 193 -20.22 -2.53 -7.49
C LYS A 193 -21.57 -3.21 -7.70
N SER A 194 -22.41 -3.20 -6.66
CA SER A 194 -23.83 -3.56 -6.76
C SER A 194 -24.57 -2.76 -7.86
N SER A 195 -24.03 -1.61 -8.28
CA SER A 195 -24.44 -0.86 -9.47
C SER A 195 -23.45 -1.06 -10.62
N ASP A 196 -23.94 -1.43 -11.82
CA ASP A 196 -23.09 -1.63 -13.00
C ASP A 196 -22.33 -0.36 -13.45
N THR A 197 -22.86 0.81 -13.11
CA THR A 197 -22.41 2.10 -13.65
C THR A 197 -21.48 2.88 -12.72
N GLU A 198 -21.44 2.55 -11.42
CA GLU A 198 -20.69 3.33 -10.44
C GLU A 198 -20.11 2.44 -9.34
N ILE A 199 -18.94 2.82 -8.83
CA ILE A 199 -18.32 2.19 -7.67
C ILE A 199 -18.70 3.01 -6.44
N ARG A 200 -19.25 2.34 -5.42
CA ARG A 200 -19.65 2.93 -4.14
C ARG A 200 -18.69 2.53 -3.03
N TYR A 201 -18.57 3.39 -2.03
CA TYR A 201 -17.81 3.07 -0.82
C TYR A 201 -18.64 2.20 0.10
N ASN A 202 -18.10 1.04 0.47
CA ASN A 202 -18.66 0.09 1.41
C ASN A 202 -17.88 0.13 2.72
N GLN A 203 -18.28 1.02 3.63
CA GLN A 203 -17.65 1.17 4.94
C GLN A 203 -17.73 -0.11 5.80
N LYS A 204 -18.79 -0.89 5.64
CA LYS A 204 -19.05 -2.07 6.48
C LYS A 204 -18.35 -3.32 5.96
N CYS A 205 -17.83 -3.31 4.73
CA CYS A 205 -17.24 -4.48 4.07
C CYS A 205 -18.11 -5.75 4.25
N GLU A 206 -19.42 -5.65 4.00
CA GLU A 206 -20.39 -6.75 4.29
C GLU A 206 -19.96 -8.09 3.66
N VAL A 207 -19.42 -8.07 2.43
CA VAL A 207 -18.87 -9.23 1.73
C VAL A 207 -17.77 -9.93 2.53
N LEU A 208 -16.90 -9.18 3.22
CA LEU A 208 -15.84 -9.74 4.05
C LEU A 208 -16.42 -10.49 5.26
N PHE A 209 -17.48 -9.95 5.87
CA PHE A 209 -18.15 -10.62 6.98
C PHE A 209 -18.92 -11.87 6.54
N ASP A 210 -19.49 -11.86 5.34
CA ASP A 210 -20.19 -13.01 4.80
C ASP A 210 -19.21 -14.13 4.43
N LEU A 211 -18.08 -13.81 3.79
CA LEU A 211 -16.99 -14.75 3.55
C LEU A 211 -16.44 -15.38 4.83
N ASN A 212 -16.36 -14.62 5.93
CA ASN A 212 -15.91 -15.12 7.23
C ASN A 212 -16.86 -16.12 7.90
N LYS A 213 -18.14 -16.14 7.51
CA LYS A 213 -19.13 -17.07 8.06
C LYS A 213 -19.13 -18.41 7.33
N ILE A 214 -18.52 -18.47 6.14
CA ILE A 214 -18.48 -19.68 5.32
C ILE A 214 -17.41 -20.61 5.91
N ASP A 215 -17.86 -21.79 6.35
CA ASP A 215 -16.98 -22.85 6.82
C ASP A 215 -16.73 -23.83 5.66
N LEU A 216 -15.48 -23.87 5.19
CA LEU A 216 -15.07 -24.79 4.14
C LEU A 216 -14.44 -26.03 4.76
N PRO A 217 -14.85 -27.25 4.37
CA PRO A 217 -14.27 -28.49 4.88
C PRO A 217 -12.79 -28.55 4.52
N SER A 218 -11.92 -28.42 5.54
CA SER A 218 -10.47 -28.33 5.37
C SER A 218 -9.88 -29.58 4.73
N GLU A 219 -10.51 -30.73 4.96
CA GLU A 219 -10.17 -32.02 4.35
C GLU A 219 -10.37 -32.05 2.82
N CYS A 220 -11.16 -31.13 2.26
CA CYS A 220 -11.38 -31.02 0.83
C CYS A 220 -10.48 -29.95 0.17
N LEU A 221 -9.88 -29.05 0.95
CA LEU A 221 -8.99 -28.01 0.42
C LEU A 221 -7.58 -28.57 0.18
N ILE A 222 -7.01 -28.26 -0.98
CA ILE A 222 -5.65 -28.70 -1.31
C ILE A 222 -4.61 -27.69 -0.79
N PRO A 223 -3.61 -28.14 -0.01
CA PRO A 223 -2.51 -27.27 0.40
C PRO A 223 -1.73 -26.76 -0.81
N LEU A 224 -1.50 -25.46 -0.88
CA LEU A 224 -0.72 -24.84 -1.97
C LEU A 224 0.79 -24.88 -1.74
N THR A 225 1.24 -25.38 -0.59
CA THR A 225 2.64 -25.47 -0.20
C THR A 225 3.05 -26.91 0.08
N LYS A 226 4.33 -27.23 -0.14
CA LYS A 226 4.98 -28.47 0.27
C LYS A 226 5.91 -28.17 1.44
N GLU A 227 5.89 -29.06 2.44
CA GLU A 227 6.80 -29.02 3.57
C GLU A 227 7.88 -30.10 3.41
N GLU A 228 9.13 -29.68 3.33
CA GLU A 228 10.28 -30.58 3.30
C GLU A 228 11.08 -30.40 4.59
N LYS A 229 11.35 -31.51 5.30
CA LYS A 229 12.17 -31.50 6.51
C LYS A 229 13.64 -31.71 6.15
N ASP A 230 14.47 -30.71 6.42
CA ASP A 230 15.93 -30.80 6.37
C ASP A 230 16.48 -30.74 7.81
N GLY A 231 16.55 -31.91 8.46
CA GLY A 231 16.85 -32.01 9.88
C GLY A 231 15.77 -31.37 10.77
N GLU A 232 16.14 -30.38 11.58
CA GLU A 232 15.21 -29.58 12.40
C GLU A 232 14.56 -28.40 11.65
N LYS A 233 14.99 -28.11 10.41
CA LYS A 233 14.42 -27.01 9.61
C LYS A 233 13.31 -27.51 8.70
N ILE A 234 12.15 -26.87 8.78
CA ILE A 234 11.03 -27.09 7.86
C ILE A 234 11.14 -26.05 6.75
N ASN A 235 11.38 -26.50 5.52
CA ASN A 235 11.35 -25.66 4.33
C ASN A 235 9.96 -25.75 3.69
N ILE A 236 9.26 -24.62 3.66
CA ILE A 236 7.94 -24.49 3.02
C ILE A 236 8.15 -23.91 1.63
N THR A 237 7.77 -24.65 0.59
CA THR A 237 7.88 -24.21 -0.82
C THR A 237 6.53 -24.20 -1.52
N PRO A 238 6.23 -23.23 -2.38
CA PRO A 238 4.97 -23.21 -3.13
C PRO A 238 4.90 -24.34 -4.17
N LYS A 239 3.73 -24.98 -4.32
CA LYS A 239 3.44 -25.95 -5.38
C LYS A 239 3.18 -25.25 -6.70
N ASP A 240 3.63 -25.84 -7.81
CA ASP A 240 3.23 -25.37 -9.14
C ASP A 240 1.80 -25.80 -9.48
N TYR A 241 1.20 -25.15 -10.48
CA TYR A 241 -0.17 -25.43 -10.91
C TYR A 241 -0.37 -26.91 -11.29
N LYS A 242 0.62 -27.50 -11.97
CA LYS A 242 0.55 -28.89 -12.43
C LYS A 242 0.45 -29.88 -11.27
N ALA A 243 1.26 -29.72 -10.22
CA ALA A 243 1.20 -30.58 -9.05
C ALA A 243 -0.15 -30.48 -8.32
N ILE A 244 -0.70 -29.26 -8.18
CA ILE A 244 -1.99 -29.04 -7.51
C ILE A 244 -3.12 -29.68 -8.35
N LYS A 245 -3.06 -29.52 -9.68
CA LYS A 245 -4.03 -30.12 -10.61
C LYS A 245 -4.01 -31.65 -10.57
N GLU A 246 -2.83 -32.27 -10.53
CA GLU A 246 -2.68 -33.72 -10.40
C GLU A 246 -3.27 -34.24 -9.08
N GLU A 247 -3.03 -33.54 -7.97
CA GLU A 247 -3.58 -33.87 -6.65
C GLU A 247 -5.11 -33.77 -6.64
N CYS A 248 -5.68 -32.68 -7.17
CA CYS A 248 -7.13 -32.51 -7.28
C CYS A 248 -7.79 -33.58 -8.14
N SER A 249 -7.14 -33.97 -9.25
CA SER A 249 -7.68 -34.96 -10.18
C SER A 249 -7.78 -36.37 -9.58
N ASN A 250 -7.01 -36.65 -8.53
CA ASN A 250 -6.98 -37.94 -7.83
C ASN A 250 -7.91 -37.99 -6.59
N LEU A 251 -8.62 -36.91 -6.29
CA LEU A 251 -9.55 -36.87 -5.15
C LEU A 251 -10.76 -37.78 -5.39
N ASN A 252 -11.26 -38.39 -4.30
CA ASN A 252 -12.55 -39.06 -4.32
C ASN A 252 -13.67 -38.03 -4.04
N PHE A 253 -14.68 -37.98 -4.92
CA PHE A 253 -15.81 -37.06 -4.85
C PHE A 253 -17.06 -37.65 -4.19
N ASP A 254 -17.03 -38.90 -3.72
CA ASP A 254 -18.21 -39.60 -3.22
C ASP A 254 -18.93 -38.88 -2.06
N ASN A 255 -18.20 -38.11 -1.24
CA ASN A 255 -18.73 -37.34 -0.11
C ASN A 255 -18.62 -35.82 -0.31
N PHE A 256 -18.39 -35.35 -1.53
CA PHE A 256 -18.21 -33.92 -1.80
C PHE A 256 -19.53 -33.16 -1.73
N ILE A 257 -19.60 -32.14 -0.87
CA ILE A 257 -20.74 -31.24 -0.75
C ILE A 257 -20.41 -29.95 -1.49
N ASP A 258 -21.13 -29.68 -2.59
CA ASP A 258 -20.91 -28.53 -3.46
C ASP A 258 -21.27 -27.18 -2.78
N GLU A 259 -22.27 -27.18 -1.88
CA GLU A 259 -22.90 -25.96 -1.37
C GLU A 259 -21.93 -24.95 -0.71
N PRO A 260 -21.03 -25.33 0.23
CA PRO A 260 -20.08 -24.36 0.82
C PRO A 260 -19.12 -23.75 -0.20
N PHE A 261 -18.72 -24.52 -1.22
CA PHE A 261 -17.83 -24.07 -2.28
C PHE A 261 -18.53 -23.07 -3.21
N ASP A 262 -19.79 -23.36 -3.57
CA ASP A 262 -20.61 -22.47 -4.38
C ASP A 262 -20.94 -21.16 -3.65
N GLN A 263 -21.23 -21.24 -2.34
CA GLN A 263 -21.39 -20.06 -1.48
C GLN A 263 -20.11 -19.23 -1.43
N PHE A 264 -18.95 -19.86 -1.24
CA PHE A 264 -17.67 -19.15 -1.21
C PHE A 264 -17.39 -18.42 -2.54
N ILE A 265 -17.53 -19.09 -3.68
CA ILE A 265 -17.33 -18.46 -5.00
C ILE A 265 -18.28 -17.27 -5.18
N THR A 266 -19.56 -17.47 -4.84
CA THR A 266 -20.59 -16.44 -4.99
C THR A 266 -20.27 -15.19 -4.17
N GLU A 267 -19.83 -15.34 -2.92
CA GLU A 267 -19.44 -14.19 -2.09
C GLU A 267 -18.08 -13.61 -2.50
N TYR A 268 -17.12 -14.45 -2.88
CA TYR A 268 -15.78 -14.02 -3.30
C TYR A 268 -15.86 -13.15 -4.56
N ASP A 269 -16.69 -13.53 -5.54
CA ASP A 269 -16.86 -12.81 -6.80
C ASP A 269 -17.57 -11.46 -6.62
N LYS A 270 -18.18 -11.19 -5.45
CA LYS A 270 -18.70 -9.86 -5.10
C LYS A 270 -17.61 -8.88 -4.67
N LEU A 271 -16.41 -9.36 -4.32
CA LEU A 271 -15.29 -8.49 -3.99
C LEU A 271 -14.90 -7.68 -5.23
N VAL A 272 -15.01 -6.36 -5.13
CA VAL A 272 -14.65 -5.43 -6.20
C VAL A 272 -13.14 -5.23 -6.20
N MET A 273 -12.44 -6.28 -6.59
CA MET A 273 -10.99 -6.32 -6.64
C MET A 273 -10.50 -6.88 -7.97
N ILE A 274 -9.32 -6.43 -8.35
CA ILE A 274 -8.59 -6.97 -9.48
C ILE A 274 -7.79 -8.16 -8.96
N ASN A 275 -8.24 -9.37 -9.28
CA ASN A 275 -7.48 -10.59 -8.97
C ASN A 275 -6.08 -10.50 -9.59
N PRO A 276 -5.03 -10.94 -8.88
CA PRO A 276 -3.68 -10.92 -9.42
C PRO A 276 -3.56 -12.04 -10.48
N THR A 277 -3.95 -11.78 -11.73
CA THR A 277 -3.78 -12.69 -12.88
C THR A 277 -2.88 -12.02 -13.93
N LYS A 278 -2.46 -12.68 -15.02
CA LYS A 278 -1.77 -11.96 -16.12
C LYS A 278 -2.75 -11.19 -17.00
N GLU A 279 -4.00 -11.65 -17.08
CA GLU A 279 -5.07 -11.05 -17.88
C GLU A 279 -6.12 -10.41 -16.96
N LYS A 280 -5.70 -9.40 -16.16
CA LYS A 280 -6.48 -8.87 -15.03
C LYS A 280 -7.78 -8.07 -15.38
N PHE A 281 -8.41 -8.22 -16.55
CA PHE A 281 -9.45 -7.26 -16.97
C PHE A 281 -10.60 -7.87 -17.80
N GLU A 282 -11.61 -8.43 -17.12
CA GLU A 282 -12.87 -8.85 -17.78
C GLU A 282 -14.03 -7.87 -17.54
N ASN A 283 -14.00 -7.06 -16.47
CA ASN A 283 -15.07 -6.10 -16.14
C ASN A 283 -14.80 -4.69 -16.72
N THR A 284 -15.69 -4.22 -17.60
CA THR A 284 -15.47 -2.98 -18.41
C THR A 284 -15.43 -1.69 -17.59
N THR A 285 -16.23 -1.55 -16.53
CA THR A 285 -16.22 -0.36 -15.64
C THR A 285 -14.90 -0.30 -14.87
N LEU A 286 -14.59 -1.33 -14.05
CA LEU A 286 -13.35 -1.40 -13.25
C LEU A 286 -12.10 -1.17 -14.08
N ARG A 287 -12.11 -1.62 -15.32
CA ARG A 287 -11.05 -1.40 -16.30
C ARG A 287 -10.80 0.10 -16.55
N LEU A 288 -11.85 0.92 -16.66
CA LEU A 288 -11.72 2.37 -16.86
C LEU A 288 -11.09 3.04 -15.63
N GLU A 289 -11.67 2.87 -14.43
CA GLU A 289 -11.16 3.53 -13.21
C GLU A 289 -9.72 3.11 -12.90
N TYR A 290 -9.42 1.83 -13.10
CA TYR A 290 -8.06 1.29 -13.01
C TYR A 290 -7.10 1.98 -13.97
N TYR A 291 -7.44 2.03 -15.27
CA TYR A 291 -6.54 2.64 -16.26
C TYR A 291 -6.37 4.13 -16.04
N GLU A 292 -7.40 4.84 -15.56
CA GLU A 292 -7.26 6.24 -15.18
C GLU A 292 -6.30 6.41 -14.00
N GLN A 293 -6.41 5.59 -12.94
CA GLN A 293 -5.42 5.61 -11.85
C GLN A 293 -3.99 5.29 -12.32
N MET A 294 -3.83 4.31 -13.23
CA MET A 294 -2.52 3.99 -13.83
C MET A 294 -1.98 5.12 -14.71
N ARG A 295 -2.86 5.83 -15.43
CA ARG A 295 -2.50 7.03 -16.19
C ARG A 295 -2.06 8.14 -15.24
N MET A 296 -2.76 8.32 -14.12
CA MET A 296 -2.37 9.29 -13.08
C MET A 296 -1.01 8.95 -12.49
N TYR A 297 -0.74 7.67 -12.18
CA TYR A 297 0.59 7.21 -11.77
C TYR A 297 1.67 7.59 -12.80
N SER A 298 1.45 7.29 -14.09
CA SER A 298 2.36 7.67 -15.17
C SER A 298 2.60 9.19 -15.22
N ASN A 299 1.53 9.98 -15.22
CA ASN A 299 1.61 11.44 -15.28
C ASN A 299 2.37 12.02 -14.09
N ILE A 300 2.18 11.46 -12.89
CA ILE A 300 2.89 11.88 -11.68
C ILE A 300 4.39 11.61 -11.81
N LEU A 301 4.79 10.44 -12.32
CA LEU A 301 6.21 10.13 -12.53
C LEU A 301 6.89 10.96 -13.62
N GLU A 302 6.12 11.50 -14.57
CA GLU A 302 6.62 12.38 -15.62
C GLU A 302 6.80 13.84 -15.17
N ARG A 303 6.25 14.22 -14.00
CA ARG A 303 6.45 15.57 -13.43
C ARG A 303 7.92 15.80 -13.08
N GLU A 304 8.39 17.02 -13.32
CA GLU A 304 9.74 17.43 -12.93
C GLU A 304 9.93 17.37 -11.40
N ASN A 305 11.15 17.09 -10.95
CA ASN A 305 11.52 17.01 -9.54
C ASN A 305 10.58 16.07 -8.75
N THR A 306 10.37 14.87 -9.27
CA THR A 306 9.51 13.87 -8.64
C THR A 306 10.36 12.81 -7.96
N VAL A 307 9.99 12.43 -6.74
CA VAL A 307 10.55 11.24 -6.08
C VAL A 307 9.48 10.18 -5.89
N LEU A 308 9.83 8.92 -6.18
CA LEU A 308 9.05 7.73 -5.84
C LEU A 308 9.84 6.87 -4.87
N PHE A 309 9.36 6.76 -3.64
CA PHE A 309 9.87 5.81 -2.65
C PHE A 309 9.14 4.48 -2.76
N VAL A 310 9.88 3.38 -2.93
CA VAL A 310 9.31 2.05 -3.13
C VAL A 310 9.66 1.17 -1.94
N THR A 311 8.64 0.65 -1.25
CA THR A 311 8.80 -0.26 -0.12
C THR A 311 7.80 -1.41 -0.19
N GLY A 312 8.24 -2.61 0.17
CA GLY A 312 7.39 -3.81 0.16
C GLY A 312 6.85 -4.22 -1.22
N PHE A 313 7.32 -3.63 -2.31
CA PHE A 313 6.86 -3.89 -3.68
C PHE A 313 7.95 -4.51 -4.54
N SER A 314 7.64 -5.63 -5.21
CA SER A 314 8.61 -6.40 -5.99
C SER A 314 8.73 -5.98 -7.45
N PHE A 315 7.82 -5.14 -7.97
CA PHE A 315 7.66 -4.91 -9.42
C PHE A 315 7.31 -6.17 -10.23
N ALA A 316 6.68 -7.17 -9.59
CA ALA A 316 6.11 -8.31 -10.30
C ALA A 316 4.96 -7.90 -11.25
N ASP A 317 4.19 -6.86 -10.88
CA ASP A 317 3.15 -6.31 -11.75
C ASP A 317 3.77 -5.63 -12.98
N GLU A 318 3.51 -6.22 -14.15
CA GLU A 318 4.12 -5.80 -15.41
C GLU A 318 3.71 -4.38 -15.83
N HIS A 319 2.47 -3.96 -15.56
CA HIS A 319 2.01 -2.64 -15.95
C HIS A 319 2.71 -1.54 -15.15
N ILE A 320 2.74 -1.67 -13.82
CA ILE A 320 3.43 -0.71 -12.95
C ILE A 320 4.93 -0.68 -13.27
N LYS A 321 5.54 -1.85 -13.48
CA LYS A 321 6.95 -1.99 -13.87
C LYS A 321 7.24 -1.26 -15.19
N GLU A 322 6.46 -1.49 -16.24
CA GLU A 322 6.70 -0.86 -17.55
C GLU A 322 6.46 0.66 -17.54
N ILE A 323 5.42 1.14 -16.81
CA ILE A 323 5.20 2.58 -16.62
C ILE A 323 6.42 3.20 -15.91
N THR A 324 6.87 2.58 -14.82
CA THR A 324 8.03 3.07 -14.04
C THR A 324 9.31 3.05 -14.88
N LYS A 325 9.53 1.98 -15.66
CA LYS A 325 10.68 1.85 -16.57
C LYS A 325 10.67 2.93 -17.65
N ARG A 326 9.50 3.24 -18.22
CA ARG A 326 9.36 4.32 -19.19
C ARG A 326 9.70 5.67 -18.56
N ALA A 327 9.12 5.96 -17.39
CA ALA A 327 9.37 7.21 -16.67
C ALA A 327 10.85 7.39 -16.30
N LEU A 328 11.52 6.33 -15.84
CA LEU A 328 12.97 6.34 -15.58
C LEU A 328 13.80 6.67 -16.82
N ASN A 329 13.34 6.34 -18.02
CA ASN A 329 14.04 6.62 -19.27
C ASN A 329 13.66 7.95 -19.92
N SER A 330 12.47 8.49 -19.62
CA SER A 330 11.99 9.75 -20.19
C SER A 330 12.24 10.97 -19.30
N ASN A 331 12.12 10.82 -17.98
CA ASN A 331 12.26 11.91 -17.01
C ASN A 331 13.64 11.88 -16.32
N PRO A 332 14.60 12.75 -16.70
CA PRO A 332 15.92 12.79 -16.07
C PRO A 332 15.90 13.30 -14.62
N THR A 333 14.83 13.96 -14.19
CA THR A 333 14.69 14.54 -12.84
C THR A 333 13.91 13.64 -11.87
N LEU A 334 13.27 12.58 -12.37
CA LEU A 334 12.66 11.56 -11.54
C LEU A 334 13.74 10.91 -10.69
N LEU A 335 13.43 10.58 -9.43
CA LEU A 335 14.24 9.73 -8.57
C LEU A 335 13.37 8.57 -8.09
N VAL A 336 13.78 7.33 -8.33
CA VAL A 336 13.14 6.14 -7.77
C VAL A 336 14.06 5.53 -6.74
N ILE A 337 13.62 5.50 -5.48
CA ILE A 337 14.40 5.00 -4.34
C ILE A 337 13.73 3.74 -3.82
N VAL A 338 14.41 2.59 -3.96
CA VAL A 338 13.89 1.28 -3.59
C VAL A 338 14.54 0.80 -2.29
N PHE A 339 13.70 0.53 -1.29
CA PHE A 339 14.09 -0.10 -0.03
C PHE A 339 14.02 -1.63 -0.19
N ASN A 340 15.17 -2.26 -0.35
CA ASN A 340 15.29 -3.70 -0.61
C ASN A 340 15.34 -4.50 0.69
N TYR A 341 14.51 -5.53 0.81
CA TYR A 341 14.50 -6.45 1.95
C TYR A 341 15.82 -7.21 2.10
N SER A 342 16.45 -7.64 1.01
CA SER A 342 17.76 -8.31 1.03
C SER A 342 18.56 -8.09 -0.25
N LYS A 343 19.81 -8.59 -0.27
CA LYS A 343 20.70 -8.53 -1.42
C LYS A 343 20.15 -9.26 -2.65
N SER A 344 19.37 -10.32 -2.47
CA SER A 344 18.75 -11.04 -3.59
C SER A 344 17.65 -10.21 -4.26
N GLN A 345 16.79 -9.55 -3.47
CA GLN A 345 15.78 -8.63 -4.01
C GLN A 345 16.42 -7.46 -4.73
N LYS A 346 17.52 -6.87 -4.21
CA LYS A 346 18.27 -5.83 -4.93
C LYS A 346 18.65 -6.29 -6.35
N LYS A 347 19.29 -7.45 -6.46
CA LYS A 347 19.69 -8.02 -7.77
C LYS A 347 18.50 -8.27 -8.68
N TYR A 348 17.39 -8.75 -8.11
CA TYR A 348 16.15 -8.97 -8.85
C TYR A 348 15.61 -7.66 -9.43
N ILE A 349 15.49 -6.59 -8.62
CA ILE A 349 15.04 -5.27 -9.07
C ILE A 349 15.95 -4.70 -10.15
N GLU A 350 17.28 -4.76 -9.96
CA GLU A 350 18.23 -4.29 -10.98
C GLU A 350 18.09 -5.05 -12.32
N GLY A 351 17.75 -6.34 -12.26
CA GLY A 351 17.45 -7.15 -13.44
C GLY A 351 16.17 -6.74 -14.18
N LEU A 352 15.20 -6.14 -13.49
CA LEU A 352 13.94 -5.65 -14.12
C LEU A 352 14.13 -4.33 -14.88
N PHE A 353 15.14 -3.54 -14.50
CA PHE A 353 15.42 -2.22 -15.10
C PHE A 353 16.81 -2.17 -15.76
N PRO A 354 17.09 -3.00 -16.78
CA PRO A 354 18.39 -3.00 -17.43
C PRO A 354 18.56 -1.75 -18.30
N GLN A 355 19.80 -1.26 -18.39
CA GLN A 355 20.22 -0.24 -19.37
C GLN A 355 19.41 1.07 -19.33
N LEU A 356 19.14 1.60 -18.13
CA LEU A 356 18.48 2.90 -17.98
C LEU A 356 19.31 4.04 -18.61
N LYS A 357 18.64 4.95 -19.32
CA LYS A 357 19.24 6.14 -19.94
C LYS A 357 19.84 7.11 -18.91
N TYR A 358 19.23 7.19 -17.74
CA TYR A 358 19.64 8.07 -16.65
C TYR A 358 19.98 7.26 -15.38
N LYS A 359 20.78 7.84 -14.49
CA LYS A 359 21.14 7.25 -13.19
C LYS A 359 20.17 7.72 -12.09
N ASN A 360 18.90 7.41 -12.27
CA ASN A 360 17.80 7.87 -11.42
C ASN A 360 17.11 6.75 -10.61
N LEU A 361 17.60 5.51 -10.70
CA LEU A 361 17.16 4.38 -9.88
C LEU A 361 18.19 4.10 -8.77
N TYR A 362 17.76 4.15 -7.51
CA TYR A 362 18.58 3.92 -6.33
C TYR A 362 18.14 2.65 -5.60
N THR A 363 19.01 1.66 -5.52
CA THR A 363 18.73 0.32 -4.97
C THR A 363 19.64 -0.08 -3.80
N ASP A 364 20.53 0.82 -3.35
CA ASP A 364 21.57 0.51 -2.35
C ASP A 364 21.07 0.40 -0.91
N LEU A 365 19.79 0.69 -0.65
CA LEU A 365 19.17 0.54 0.66
C LEU A 365 18.74 -0.92 0.84
N ILE A 366 19.61 -1.73 1.48
CA ILE A 366 19.43 -3.19 1.63
C ILE A 366 19.18 -3.54 3.10
N GLY A 367 18.34 -4.54 3.35
CA GLY A 367 17.99 -4.98 4.70
C GLY A 367 16.95 -4.07 5.34
N PHE A 368 16.02 -3.55 4.53
CA PHE A 368 14.91 -2.70 4.94
C PHE A 368 13.60 -3.46 4.75
N ASP A 369 12.99 -3.85 5.87
CA ASP A 369 11.56 -4.11 5.94
C ASP A 369 10.79 -2.81 6.19
N PHE A 370 9.46 -2.86 6.22
CA PHE A 370 8.65 -1.67 6.39
C PHE A 370 8.89 -1.00 7.75
N ASN A 371 9.02 -1.76 8.83
CA ASN A 371 9.34 -1.23 10.15
C ASN A 371 10.63 -0.39 10.12
N LYS A 372 11.69 -0.88 9.49
CA LYS A 372 12.96 -0.16 9.40
C LYS A 372 12.89 1.04 8.48
N VAL A 373 12.13 0.97 7.38
CA VAL A 373 11.87 2.14 6.51
C VAL A 373 11.20 3.25 7.34
N VAL A 374 10.21 2.90 8.15
CA VAL A 374 9.49 3.86 8.99
C VAL A 374 10.40 4.43 10.07
N ASN A 375 10.95 3.58 10.93
CA ASN A 375 11.66 4.00 12.14
C ASN A 375 13.05 4.58 11.85
N SER A 376 13.83 3.95 10.96
CA SER A 376 15.21 4.38 10.71
C SER A 376 15.34 5.52 9.70
N VAL A 377 14.29 5.79 8.91
CA VAL A 377 14.33 6.80 7.85
C VAL A 377 13.29 7.88 8.09
N PHE A 378 12.00 7.59 7.94
CA PHE A 378 10.99 8.66 7.91
C PHE A 378 10.73 9.28 9.29
N LEU A 379 10.61 8.48 10.35
CA LEU A 379 10.50 9.00 11.72
C LEU A 379 11.76 9.77 12.12
N ASN A 380 12.94 9.20 11.88
CA ASN A 380 14.21 9.87 12.20
C ASN A 380 14.36 11.23 11.49
N ILE A 381 13.96 11.31 10.21
CA ILE A 381 13.96 12.59 9.48
C ILE A 381 12.88 13.51 10.06
N ALA A 382 11.67 13.02 10.38
CA ALA A 382 10.62 13.86 10.97
C ALA A 382 11.06 14.48 12.32
N GLU A 383 11.70 13.69 13.18
CA GLU A 383 12.26 14.15 14.46
C GLU A 383 13.33 15.24 14.28
N SER A 384 14.14 15.15 13.22
CA SER A 384 15.16 16.17 12.92
C SER A 384 14.55 17.54 12.56
N PHE A 385 13.34 17.56 11.99
CA PHE A 385 12.61 18.79 11.72
C PHE A 385 12.05 19.42 13.01
N GLU A 386 11.73 18.62 14.02
CA GLU A 386 11.27 19.12 15.32
C GLU A 386 12.43 19.72 16.15
N SER A 387 13.56 19.02 16.22
CA SER A 387 14.75 19.48 16.97
C SER A 387 15.36 20.75 16.37
N SER A 388 15.42 20.84 15.03
CA SER A 388 15.91 22.03 14.31
C SER A 388 15.12 23.30 14.62
N ILE A 389 13.87 23.19 15.08
CA ILE A 389 13.03 24.33 15.48
C ILE A 389 13.29 24.71 16.93
N ASN A 390 13.42 23.73 17.84
CA ASN A 390 13.75 24.00 19.24
C ASN A 390 15.10 24.71 19.37
N GLU A 391 16.10 24.33 18.58
CA GLU A 391 17.39 25.02 18.52
C GLU A 391 17.25 26.44 17.95
N LYS A 392 16.47 26.65 16.87
CA LYS A 392 16.25 27.99 16.32
C LYS A 392 15.47 28.92 17.26
N GLN A 393 14.50 28.39 18.00
CA GLN A 393 13.77 29.16 19.01
C GLN A 393 14.67 29.53 20.19
N GLN A 394 15.57 28.63 20.63
CA GLN A 394 16.58 28.95 21.64
C GLN A 394 17.57 30.01 21.15
N VAL A 395 18.06 29.93 19.92
CA VAL A 395 19.00 30.93 19.35
C VAL A 395 18.33 32.31 19.18
N VAL A 396 17.06 32.36 18.78
CA VAL A 396 16.28 33.60 18.72
C VAL A 396 16.04 34.17 20.12
N HIS A 397 15.75 33.33 21.12
CA HIS A 397 15.62 33.79 22.51
C HIS A 397 16.95 34.32 23.08
N ILE A 398 18.09 33.68 22.78
CA ILE A 398 19.42 34.13 23.21
C ILE A 398 19.76 35.48 22.56
N THR A 399 19.58 35.62 21.25
CA THR A 399 19.86 36.88 20.53
C THR A 399 18.94 38.04 20.94
N VAL A 400 17.67 37.78 21.24
CA VAL A 400 16.77 38.82 21.80
C VAL A 400 17.17 39.20 23.23
N SER A 401 17.59 38.23 24.06
CA SER A 401 18.04 38.51 25.42
C SER A 401 19.39 39.24 25.50
N ASP A 402 20.28 39.02 24.53
CA ASP A 402 21.57 39.72 24.44
C ASP A 402 21.41 41.14 23.89
N ASN A 403 20.49 41.38 22.95
CA ASN A 403 20.19 42.73 22.48
C ASN A 403 19.50 43.60 23.55
N LEU A 404 18.67 43.00 24.42
CA LEU A 404 18.03 43.71 25.55
C LEU A 404 19.01 44.05 26.68
N LYS A 405 20.16 43.37 26.79
CA LYS A 405 21.21 43.68 27.78
C LYS A 405 22.19 44.76 27.32
N VAL A 406 22.25 45.04 26.01
CA VAL A 406 23.13 46.08 25.46
C VAL A 406 22.43 47.45 25.49
N GLU A 407 21.11 47.51 25.36
CA GLU A 407 20.36 48.79 25.40
C GLU A 407 20.14 49.34 26.83
N SER A 408 20.36 48.56 27.90
CA SER A 408 20.10 49.00 29.28
C SER A 408 21.31 49.61 30.00
N LYS A 409 22.39 50.00 29.29
CA LYS A 409 23.61 50.57 29.90
C LYS A 409 23.94 52.01 29.52
N ASP A 410 23.18 52.67 28.66
CA ASP A 410 23.50 54.01 28.16
C ASP A 410 22.56 55.14 28.66
N GLU A 411 21.67 54.91 29.64
CA GLU A 411 20.76 55.96 30.17
C GLU A 411 21.04 56.45 31.61
N GLU A 412 22.13 56.05 32.28
CA GLU A 412 22.54 56.63 33.57
C GLU A 412 23.81 57.50 33.45
N SER A 413 23.73 58.58 32.67
CA SER A 413 24.68 59.70 32.79
C SER A 413 24.08 61.01 32.31
N ASN A 414 23.09 61.54 33.03
CA ASN A 414 22.80 62.99 33.08
C ASN A 414 21.72 63.30 34.12
N LYS A 415 22.15 63.55 35.36
CA LYS A 415 21.54 64.55 36.25
C LYS A 415 22.44 64.86 37.44
#